data_AF-A0A7S1K557-F1
#
_entry.id   AF-A0A7S1K557-F1
#
_cell.length_a   1.000
_cell.length_b   1.000
_cell.length_c   1.000
_cell.angle_alpha   90.00
_cell.angle_beta   90.00
_cell.angle_gamma   90.00
#
_symmetry.space_group_name_H-M   'P 1'
#
loop_
_entity.id
_entity.type
_entity.pdbx_description
1 polymer ?
#
loop_
_entity_poly.entity_id
_entity_poly.type
_entity_poly.pdbx_seq_one_letter_code
_entity_poly.pdbx_strand_id
1 'polypeptide(L)'
;SMLYEKLYPELLKRLDDAQDDIRLAACSALTALMNALPANWSPTLVEYILQTLFIHLDDPNAAIQDAVADVLKAAMKHNTEAFLKEVRAAAPKSAHPRRCEELLRSAETLRLEAMQMQDSPEQ
;
A
#
# COMPACT_ATOMS: atom_id res chain seq x y z
N SER A 1 7.57 17.68 1.25
CA SER A 1 6.94 18.64 0.32
C SER A 1 5.48 18.79 0.71
N MET A 2 5.02 20.02 0.94
CA MET A 2 3.66 20.35 1.36
C MET A 2 2.57 19.90 0.37
N LEU A 3 2.95 19.55 -0.87
CA LEU A 3 2.02 19.10 -1.91
C LEU A 3 1.48 17.69 -1.65
N TYR A 4 2.35 16.74 -1.30
CA TYR A 4 1.95 15.34 -1.10
C TYR A 4 0.98 15.18 0.07
N GLU A 5 1.25 15.91 1.15
CA GLU A 5 0.43 15.93 2.37
C GLU A 5 -1.00 16.45 2.12
N LYS A 6 -1.19 17.29 1.10
CA LYS A 6 -2.51 17.77 0.68
C LYS A 6 -3.18 16.85 -0.35
N LEU A 7 -2.39 16.12 -1.14
CA LEU A 7 -2.91 15.32 -2.24
C LEU A 7 -3.38 13.93 -1.78
N TYR A 8 -2.60 13.23 -0.96
CA TYR A 8 -2.95 11.86 -0.56
C TYR A 8 -4.34 11.77 0.13
N PRO A 9 -4.76 12.71 1.02
CA PRO A 9 -6.05 12.59 1.68
C PRO A 9 -7.21 12.75 0.69
N GLU A 10 -7.07 13.63 -0.31
CA GLU A 10 -8.10 13.84 -1.33
C GLU A 10 -8.25 12.63 -2.25
N LEU A 11 -7.15 11.92 -2.53
CA LEU A 11 -7.19 10.67 -3.29
C LEU A 11 -7.80 9.53 -2.47
N LEU A 12 -7.45 9.39 -1.18
CA LEU A 12 -8.06 8.38 -0.31
C LEU A 12 -9.58 8.54 -0.22
N LYS A 13 -10.08 9.79 -0.09
CA LYS A 13 -11.53 10.06 -0.09
C LYS A 13 -12.26 9.63 -1.37
N ARG A 14 -11.55 9.44 -2.50
CA ARG A 14 -12.16 8.95 -3.74
C ARG A 14 -12.32 7.43 -3.77
N LEU A 15 -11.73 6.70 -2.81
CA LEU A 15 -11.95 5.26 -2.67
C LEU A 15 -13.33 4.93 -2.09
N ASP A 16 -14.03 5.90 -1.51
CA ASP A 16 -15.43 5.77 -1.06
C ASP A 16 -16.45 6.20 -2.12
N ASP A 17 -16.00 6.56 -3.34
CA ASP A 17 -16.91 7.04 -4.38
C ASP A 17 -17.82 5.92 -4.91
N ALA A 18 -19.07 6.26 -5.20
CA ALA A 18 -20.05 5.30 -5.71
C ALA A 18 -19.71 4.79 -7.13
N GLN A 19 -18.92 5.56 -7.90
CA GLN A 19 -18.53 5.19 -9.27
C GLN A 19 -17.20 4.45 -9.29
N ASP A 20 -17.21 3.23 -9.84
CA ASP A 20 -16.03 2.38 -9.96
C ASP A 20 -14.90 3.08 -10.73
N ASP A 21 -15.21 3.83 -11.78
CA ASP A 21 -14.23 4.59 -12.57
C ASP A 21 -13.48 5.63 -11.74
N ILE A 22 -14.15 6.26 -10.76
CA ILE A 22 -13.53 7.23 -9.86
C ILE A 22 -12.61 6.51 -8.87
N ARG A 23 -13.05 5.37 -8.31
CA ARG A 23 -12.22 4.55 -7.43
C ARG A 23 -10.96 4.05 -8.14
N LEU A 24 -11.10 3.57 -9.38
CA LEU A 24 -9.99 3.11 -10.22
C LEU A 24 -9.00 4.25 -10.55
N ALA A 25 -9.51 5.42 -10.94
CA ALA A 25 -8.68 6.60 -11.20
C ALA A 25 -7.91 7.04 -9.94
N ALA A 26 -8.54 6.96 -8.76
CA ALA A 26 -7.91 7.25 -7.48
C ALA A 26 -6.79 6.26 -7.15
N CYS A 27 -7.00 4.95 -7.34
CA CYS A 27 -5.96 3.94 -7.18
C CYS A 27 -4.77 4.17 -8.13
N SER A 28 -5.05 4.52 -9.40
CA SER A 28 -3.99 4.85 -10.36
C SER A 28 -3.15 6.04 -9.91
N ALA A 29 -3.81 7.12 -9.47
CA ALA A 29 -3.14 8.32 -8.95
C ALA A 29 -2.37 8.05 -7.66
N LEU A 30 -2.92 7.25 -6.74
CA LEU A 30 -2.23 6.83 -5.51
C LEU A 30 -0.99 5.99 -5.81
N THR A 31 -1.07 5.06 -6.76
CA THR A 31 0.08 4.25 -7.20
C THR A 31 1.19 5.14 -7.76
N ALA A 32 0.83 6.10 -8.62
CA ALA A 32 1.77 7.06 -9.16
C ALA A 32 2.40 7.93 -8.05
N LEU A 33 1.58 8.40 -7.09
CA LEU A 33 2.03 9.14 -5.93
C LEU A 33 3.03 8.32 -5.10
N MET A 34 2.68 7.09 -4.70
CA MET A 34 3.56 6.20 -3.93
C MET A 34 4.90 5.97 -4.64
N ASN A 35 4.89 5.83 -5.97
CA ASN A 35 6.14 5.66 -6.72
C ASN A 35 6.99 6.94 -6.81
N ALA A 36 6.37 8.12 -6.78
CA ALA A 36 7.06 9.41 -6.83
C ALA A 36 7.55 9.93 -5.47
N LEU A 37 7.01 9.39 -4.36
CA LEU A 37 7.42 9.76 -3.02
C LEU A 37 8.88 9.36 -2.72
N PRO A 38 9.64 10.18 -1.99
CA PRO A 38 10.97 9.78 -1.52
C PRO A 38 10.84 8.64 -0.50
N ALA A 39 11.84 7.76 -0.44
CA ALA A 39 11.81 6.55 0.41
C ALA A 39 11.61 6.84 1.91
N ASN A 40 12.04 8.01 2.39
CA ASN A 40 11.89 8.44 3.79
C ASN A 40 10.66 9.33 4.02
N TRP A 41 9.68 9.31 3.11
CA TRP A 41 8.47 10.12 3.26
C TRP A 41 7.63 9.66 4.45
N SER A 42 7.46 10.56 5.42
CA SER A 42 6.64 10.47 6.63
C SER A 42 6.08 9.06 6.97
N PRO A 43 6.81 8.27 7.79
CA PRO A 43 6.39 6.91 8.16
C PRO A 43 4.97 6.84 8.75
N THR A 44 4.57 7.84 9.53
CA THR A 44 3.23 7.91 10.14
C THR A 44 2.12 8.10 9.10
N LEU A 45 2.37 8.88 8.04
CA LEU A 45 1.39 9.07 6.97
C LEU A 45 1.28 7.83 6.08
N VAL A 46 2.40 7.16 5.84
CA VAL A 46 2.40 5.86 5.15
C VAL A 46 1.60 4.83 5.93
N GLU A 47 1.78 4.73 7.25
CA GLU A 47 1.00 3.81 8.09
C GLU A 47 -0.51 4.08 8.01
N TYR A 48 -0.92 5.35 8.05
CA TYR A 48 -2.32 5.73 7.86
C TYR A 48 -2.86 5.33 6.47
N ILE A 49 -2.09 5.57 5.41
CA ILE A 49 -2.46 5.17 4.04
C ILE A 49 -2.64 3.65 3.95
N LEU A 50 -1.72 2.88 4.53
CA LEU A 50 -1.80 1.41 4.54
C LEU A 50 -3.07 0.92 5.23
N GLN A 51 -3.38 1.46 6.41
CA GLN A 51 -4.60 1.12 7.15
C GLN A 51 -5.86 1.37 6.31
N THR A 52 -5.93 2.53 5.64
CA THR A 52 -7.06 2.83 4.73
C THR A 52 -7.11 1.85 3.55
N LEU A 53 -5.99 1.60 2.88
CA LEU A 53 -5.95 0.71 1.70
C LEU A 53 -6.32 -0.74 2.05
N PHE A 54 -5.91 -1.26 3.20
CA PHE A 54 -6.30 -2.60 3.62
C PHE A 54 -7.81 -2.74 3.88
N ILE A 55 -8.51 -1.66 4.23
CA ILE A 55 -9.98 -1.65 4.31
C ILE A 55 -10.57 -1.74 2.88
N HIS A 56 -10.07 -0.92 1.95
CA HIS A 56 -10.57 -0.92 0.57
C HIS A 56 -10.14 -2.14 -0.26
N LEU A 57 -9.18 -2.94 0.23
CA LEU A 57 -8.83 -4.22 -0.38
C LEU A 57 -10.01 -5.20 -0.37
N ASP A 58 -10.99 -5.00 0.53
CA ASP A 58 -12.22 -5.79 0.63
C ASP A 58 -13.35 -5.30 -0.29
N ASP A 59 -13.08 -4.37 -1.22
CA ASP A 59 -14.07 -3.92 -2.22
C ASP A 59 -14.68 -5.14 -2.97
N PRO A 60 -16.01 -5.18 -3.18
CA PRO A 60 -16.64 -6.30 -3.88
C PRO A 60 -16.25 -6.39 -5.37
N ASN A 61 -15.78 -5.29 -5.98
CA ASN A 61 -15.33 -5.27 -7.37
C ASN A 61 -13.88 -5.73 -7.49
N ALA A 62 -13.67 -6.85 -8.21
CA ALA A 62 -12.35 -7.44 -8.41
C ALA A 62 -11.33 -6.49 -9.06
N ALA A 63 -11.74 -5.63 -9.99
CA ALA A 63 -10.84 -4.67 -10.63
C ALA A 63 -10.32 -3.63 -9.63
N ILE A 64 -11.14 -3.26 -8.65
CA ILE A 64 -10.74 -2.32 -7.60
C ILE A 64 -9.84 -3.00 -6.59
N GLN A 65 -10.11 -4.27 -6.25
CA GLN A 65 -9.20 -5.05 -5.42
C GLN A 65 -7.80 -5.13 -6.05
N ASP A 66 -7.72 -5.41 -7.36
CA ASP A 66 -6.45 -5.44 -8.09
C ASP A 66 -5.75 -4.08 -8.05
N ALA A 67 -6.51 -3.00 -8.31
CA ALA A 67 -5.96 -1.64 -8.27
C ALA A 67 -5.48 -1.23 -6.87
N VAL A 68 -6.20 -1.57 -5.80
CA VAL A 68 -5.80 -1.33 -4.41
C VAL A 68 -4.56 -2.16 -4.06
N ALA A 69 -4.49 -3.42 -4.50
CA ALA A 69 -3.31 -4.25 -4.30
C ALA A 69 -2.06 -3.66 -4.97
N ASP A 70 -2.20 -3.03 -6.14
CA ASP A 70 -1.09 -2.36 -6.80
C ASP A 70 -0.63 -1.09 -6.06
N VAL A 71 -1.56 -0.32 -5.47
CA VAL A 71 -1.20 0.79 -4.56
C VAL A 71 -0.42 0.24 -3.36
N LEU A 72 -0.90 -0.84 -2.74
CA LEU A 72 -0.25 -1.48 -1.59
C LEU A 72 1.17 -1.96 -1.92
N LYS A 73 1.38 -2.59 -3.09
CA LYS A 73 2.73 -2.99 -3.55
C LYS A 73 3.64 -1.78 -3.74
N ALA A 74 3.13 -0.68 -4.30
CA ALA A 74 3.91 0.56 -4.44
C ALA A 74 4.23 1.22 -3.10
N ALA A 75 3.33 1.11 -2.12
CA ALA A 75 3.49 1.67 -0.78
C ALA A 75 4.47 0.85 0.11
N MET A 76 4.54 -0.46 -0.11
CA MET A 76 5.29 -1.42 0.71
C MET A 76 6.75 -1.02 0.98
N LYS A 77 7.45 -0.50 -0.03
CA LYS A 77 8.86 -0.12 0.06
C LYS A 77 9.16 1.07 0.98
N HIS A 78 8.16 1.87 1.33
CA HIS A 78 8.34 3.06 2.17
C HIS A 78 8.45 2.71 3.66
N ASN A 79 7.80 1.63 4.09
CA ASN A 79 7.88 1.14 5.45
C ASN A 79 7.47 -0.34 5.51
N THR A 80 8.37 -1.23 5.13
CA THR A 80 8.10 -2.68 5.05
C THR A 80 7.65 -3.26 6.39
N GLU A 81 8.21 -2.80 7.52
CA GLU A 81 7.81 -3.28 8.85
C GLU A 81 6.38 -2.86 9.21
N ALA A 82 6.01 -1.60 8.96
CA ALA A 82 4.62 -1.18 9.13
C ALA A 82 3.69 -1.95 8.19
N PHE A 83 4.08 -2.17 6.94
CA PHE A 83 3.30 -2.99 6.00
C PHE A 83 3.05 -4.40 6.54
N LEU A 84 4.08 -5.08 7.04
CA LEU A 84 3.98 -6.42 7.62
C LEU A 84 3.05 -6.45 8.84
N LYS A 85 3.13 -5.43 9.69
CA LYS A 85 2.22 -5.28 10.84
C LYS A 85 0.77 -5.12 10.37
N GLU A 86 0.52 -4.21 9.43
CA GLU A 86 -0.85 -3.88 8.98
C GLU A 86 -1.49 -5.03 8.19
N VAL A 87 -0.74 -5.70 7.29
CA VAL A 87 -1.29 -6.86 6.55
C VAL A 87 -1.65 -8.01 7.50
N ARG A 88 -0.84 -8.25 8.55
CA ARG A 88 -1.15 -9.27 9.57
C ARG A 88 -2.36 -8.90 10.42
N ALA A 89 -2.59 -7.61 10.66
CA ALA A 89 -3.77 -7.13 11.38
C ALA A 89 -5.05 -7.19 10.53
N ALA A 90 -4.93 -6.95 9.22
CA ALA A 90 -6.06 -6.96 8.28
C ALA A 90 -6.48 -8.39 7.87
N ALA A 91 -5.51 -9.29 7.62
CA ALA A 91 -5.78 -10.61 7.05
C ALA A 91 -6.87 -11.43 7.76
N PRO A 92 -6.94 -11.52 9.11
CA PRO A 92 -7.95 -12.32 9.79
C PRO A 92 -9.39 -11.81 9.62
N LYS A 93 -9.55 -10.54 9.21
CA LYS A 93 -10.84 -9.86 9.06
C LYS A 93 -11.21 -9.65 7.59
N SER A 94 -10.29 -9.93 6.67
CA SER A 94 -10.46 -9.64 5.25
C SER A 94 -11.48 -10.57 4.61
N ALA A 95 -12.28 -10.02 3.70
CA ALA A 95 -13.11 -10.79 2.79
C ALA A 95 -12.28 -11.59 1.77
N HIS A 96 -11.03 -11.18 1.52
CA HIS A 96 -10.11 -11.76 0.53
C HIS A 96 -8.76 -12.18 1.14
N PRO A 97 -8.73 -13.15 2.08
CA PRO A 97 -7.53 -13.51 2.84
C PRO A 97 -6.35 -13.97 1.96
N ARG A 98 -6.62 -14.60 0.81
CA ARG A 98 -5.56 -14.99 -0.15
C ARG A 98 -4.78 -13.81 -0.69
N ARG A 99 -5.45 -12.67 -0.94
CA ARG A 99 -4.76 -11.44 -1.40
C ARG A 99 -3.86 -10.89 -0.30
N CYS A 100 -4.30 -10.90 0.96
CA CYS A 100 -3.45 -10.54 2.09
C CYS A 100 -2.23 -11.45 2.21
N GLU A 101 -2.39 -12.76 2.01
CA GLU A 101 -1.27 -13.71 2.01
C GLU A 101 -0.25 -13.43 0.89
N GLU A 102 -0.71 -13.11 -0.32
CA GLU A 102 0.16 -12.73 -1.45
C GLU A 102 0.96 -11.47 -1.16
N LEU A 103 0.30 -10.44 -0.61
CA LEU A 103 0.93 -9.18 -0.20
C LEU A 103 1.93 -9.40 0.94
N LEU A 104 1.58 -10.25 1.92
CA LEU A 104 2.46 -10.63 3.02
C LEU A 104 3.73 -11.31 2.51
N ARG A 105 3.59 -12.31 1.63
CA ARG A 105 4.75 -13.00 1.01
C ARG A 105 5.65 -12.04 0.25
N SER A 106 5.06 -11.09 -0.47
CA SER A 106 5.80 -10.06 -1.21
C SER A 106 6.61 -9.17 -0.27
N ALA A 107 6.00 -8.72 0.84
CA ALA A 107 6.69 -7.91 1.85
C ALA A 107 7.78 -8.67 2.61
N GLU A 108 7.56 -9.95 2.91
CA GLU A 108 8.59 -10.80 3.52
C GLU A 108 9.79 -11.00 2.59
N THR A 109 9.55 -11.20 1.29
CA THR A 109 10.61 -11.31 0.28
C THR A 109 11.44 -10.02 0.23
N LEU A 110 10.77 -8.86 0.13
CA LEU A 110 11.43 -7.56 0.10
C LEU A 110 12.27 -7.31 1.36
N ARG A 111 11.77 -7.71 2.54
CA ARG A 111 12.49 -7.59 3.81
C ARG A 111 13.75 -8.46 3.82
N LEU A 112 13.67 -9.70 3.33
CA LEU A 112 14.82 -10.61 3.26
C LEU A 112 15.90 -10.08 2.30
N GLU A 113 15.51 -9.57 1.14
CA GLU A 113 16.42 -8.94 0.18
C GLU A 113 17.14 -7.74 0.79
N ALA A 114 16.42 -6.91 1.55
CA ALA A 114 17.02 -5.77 2.26
C ALA A 114 18.05 -6.18 3.31
N MET A 115 17.80 -7.27 4.06
CA MET A 115 18.75 -7.80 5.05
C MET A 115 20.01 -8.36 4.37
N GLN A 116 19.87 -9.09 3.26
CA GLN A 116 21.00 -9.65 2.51
C GLN A 116 21.91 -8.56 1.89
N MET A 117 21.33 -7.43 1.46
CA MET A 117 22.09 -6.29 0.97
C MET A 117 22.88 -5.57 2.08
N GLN A 118 22.41 -5.60 3.33
CA GLN A 118 23.11 -5.00 4.47
C GLN A 118 24.28 -5.86 4.98
N ASP A 119 24.17 -7.19 4.84
CA ASP A 119 25.19 -8.15 5.30
C ASP A 119 26.27 -8.45 4.24
N SER A 120 26.19 -7.84 3.06
CA SER A 120 27.21 -7.99 2.01
C SER A 120 28.44 -7.13 2.32
N PRO A 121 29.65 -7.70 2.52
CA PRO A 121 30.85 -6.91 2.69
C PRO A 121 31.13 -6.13 1.41
N GLU A 122 31.26 -4.81 1.56
CA GLU A 122 31.44 -3.75 0.54
C GLU A 122 32.02 -4.22 -0.81
N GLN A 123 31.29 -3.90 -1.89
CA GLN A 123 31.89 -3.64 -3.21
C GLN A 123 32.25 -2.16 -3.32
#